data_AF-A0A7J6U0P2-F1
#
_entry.id   AF-A0A7J6U0P2-F1
#
_cell.length_a   1.000
_cell.length_b   1.000
_cell.length_c   1.000
_cell.angle_alpha   90.00
_cell.angle_beta   90.00
_cell.angle_gamma   90.00
#
_symmetry.space_group_name_H-M   'P 1'
#
loop_
_entity.id
_entity.type
_entity.pdbx_description
1 polymer ?
#
loop_
_entity_poly.entity_id
_entity_poly.type
_entity_poly.pdbx_seq_one_letter_code
_entity_poly.pdbx_strand_id
1 'polypeptide(L)'
;MDVARARLVYGRAIGESKKASVFRSYIQFEFNLGQVDRARRICASYVSAHSLEAASWVCWMDLEMKLSEVNRARKLGEMAIKLADESASDESEEVMNEPELIWKKCIDIEIDQE
;
A
#
# COMPACT_ATOMS: atom_id res chain seq x y z
N MET A 1 17.17 20.08 -4.83
CA MET A 1 15.80 20.21 -4.25
C MET A 1 15.90 20.01 -2.76
N ASP A 2 15.24 20.84 -1.96
CA ASP A 2 15.22 20.70 -0.51
C ASP A 2 14.24 19.58 -0.10
N VAL A 3 14.80 18.44 0.30
CA VAL A 3 14.05 17.23 0.72
C VAL A 3 13.18 17.52 1.94
N ALA A 4 13.62 18.39 2.86
CA ALA A 4 12.85 18.72 4.05
C ALA A 4 11.58 19.51 3.68
N ARG A 5 11.70 20.47 2.76
CA ARG A 5 10.55 21.22 2.24
C ARG A 5 9.58 20.31 1.49
N ALA A 6 10.08 19.40 0.65
CA ALA A 6 9.23 18.44 -0.07
C ALA A 6 8.41 17.57 0.90
N ARG A 7 9.05 17.03 1.94
CA ARG A 7 8.39 16.23 2.99
C ARG A 7 7.30 17.00 3.73
N LEU A 8 7.54 18.28 4.05
CA LEU A 8 6.54 19.13 4.69
C LEU A 8 5.31 19.33 3.79
N VAL A 9 5.52 19.57 2.49
CA VAL A 9 4.44 19.72 1.52
C VAL A 9 3.63 18.43 1.40
N TYR A 10 4.27 17.27 1.28
CA TYR A 10 3.58 15.97 1.23
C TYR A 10 2.83 15.66 2.52
N GLY A 11 3.45 15.89 3.69
CA GLY A 11 2.80 15.68 4.98
C GLY A 11 1.56 16.57 5.16
N ARG A 12 1.65 17.84 4.75
CA ARG A 12 0.51 18.76 4.74
C ARG A 12 -0.60 18.31 3.78
N ALA A 13 -0.23 17.90 2.57
CA ALA A 13 -1.19 17.41 1.57
C ALA A 13 -1.93 16.14 2.03
N ILE A 14 -1.25 15.24 2.76
CA ILE A 14 -1.89 14.08 3.38
C ILE A 14 -2.90 14.53 4.43
N GLY A 15 -2.54 15.47 5.31
CA GLY A 15 -3.45 15.98 6.33
C GLY A 15 -4.68 16.69 5.76
N GLU A 16 -4.51 17.46 4.69
CA GLU A 16 -5.59 18.26 4.08
C GLU A 16 -6.53 17.43 3.19
N SER A 17 -6.01 16.49 2.40
CA SER A 17 -6.78 15.86 1.33
C SER A 17 -6.89 14.34 1.44
N LYS A 18 -5.98 13.68 2.19
CA LYS A 18 -5.89 12.21 2.33
C LYS A 18 -6.09 11.43 1.02
N LYS A 19 -5.76 12.00 -0.14
CA LYS A 19 -5.97 11.35 -1.44
C LYS A 19 -4.95 10.23 -1.66
N ALA A 20 -5.41 9.10 -2.19
CA ALA A 20 -4.58 7.98 -2.61
C ALA A 20 -3.38 8.40 -3.49
N SER A 21 -3.58 9.32 -4.43
CA SER A 21 -2.51 9.84 -5.30
C SER A 21 -1.39 10.57 -4.56
N VAL A 22 -1.70 11.25 -3.44
CA VAL A 22 -0.71 11.93 -2.62
C VAL A 22 0.15 10.90 -1.88
N PHE A 23 -0.46 9.84 -1.34
CA PHE A 23 0.28 8.74 -0.73
C PHE A 23 1.21 8.06 -1.73
N ARG A 24 0.69 7.67 -2.92
CA ARG A 24 1.49 7.01 -3.96
C ARG A 24 2.68 7.86 -4.42
N SER A 25 2.45 9.16 -4.66
CA SER A 25 3.54 10.08 -5.05
C SER A 25 4.58 10.27 -3.94
N TYR A 26 4.16 10.33 -2.67
CA TYR A 26 5.08 10.46 -1.55
C TYR A 26 5.90 9.18 -1.30
N ILE A 27 5.27 8.00 -1.43
CA ILE A 27 5.95 6.70 -1.36
C ILE A 27 7.03 6.62 -2.44
N GLN A 28 6.68 6.94 -3.69
CA GLN A 28 7.63 6.93 -4.81
C GLN A 28 8.77 7.93 -4.60
N PHE A 29 8.47 9.10 -4.03
CA PHE A 29 9.47 10.11 -3.69
C PHE A 29 10.48 9.60 -2.65
N GLU A 30 10.02 9.02 -1.53
CA GLU A 30 10.94 8.46 -0.51
C GLU A 30 11.69 7.23 -1.03
N PHE A 31 11.05 6.41 -1.87
CA PHE A 31 11.70 5.28 -2.53
C PHE A 31 12.85 5.74 -3.44
N ASN A 32 12.63 6.78 -4.25
CA ASN A 32 13.67 7.37 -5.11
C ASN A 32 14.84 7.97 -4.30
N LEU A 33 14.60 8.38 -3.06
CA LEU A 33 15.64 8.84 -2.13
C LEU A 33 16.37 7.69 -1.40
N GLY A 34 15.99 6.43 -1.66
CA GLY A 34 16.50 5.26 -0.95
C GLY A 34 16.03 5.16 0.51
N GLN A 35 15.03 5.95 0.90
CA GLN A 35 14.52 6.02 2.27
C GLN A 35 13.40 4.99 2.48
N VAL A 36 13.77 3.71 2.39
CA VAL A 36 12.85 2.58 2.44
C VAL A 36 12.02 2.55 3.72
N ASP A 37 12.63 2.81 4.88
CA ASP A 37 11.92 2.81 6.17
C ASP A 37 10.88 3.94 6.28
N ARG A 38 11.06 5.03 5.54
CA ARG A 38 10.05 6.10 5.43
C ARG A 38 8.95 5.69 4.47
N ALA A 39 9.30 5.15 3.30
CA ALA A 39 8.34 4.65 2.33
C ALA A 39 7.37 3.63 2.99
N ARG A 40 7.90 2.67 3.77
CA ARG A 40 7.09 1.69 4.52
C ARG A 40 6.14 2.33 5.52
N ARG A 41 6.60 3.33 6.28
CA ARG A 41 5.73 4.06 7.23
C ARG A 41 4.59 4.77 6.52
N ILE A 42 4.85 5.32 5.34
CA ILE A 42 3.82 5.99 4.53
C ILE A 42 2.85 4.96 3.95
N CYS A 43 3.32 3.80 3.49
CA CYS A 43 2.45 2.69 3.05
C CYS A 43 1.54 2.20 4.18
N ALA A 44 2.07 2.01 5.39
CA ALA A 44 1.27 1.64 6.56
C ALA A 44 0.20 2.69 6.86
N SER A 45 0.58 3.98 6.84
CA SER A 45 -0.40 5.08 6.98
C SER A 45 -1.42 5.13 5.85
N TYR A 46 -1.05 4.73 4.63
CA TYR A 46 -1.94 4.71 3.47
C TYR A 46 -3.00 3.62 3.64
N VAL A 47 -2.59 2.40 4.02
CA VAL A 47 -3.50 1.30 4.33
C VAL A 47 -4.39 1.63 5.53
N SER A 48 -3.87 2.26 6.59
CA SER A 48 -4.73 2.68 7.71
C SER A 48 -5.76 3.75 7.34
N ALA A 49 -5.47 4.57 6.33
CA ALA A 49 -6.40 5.60 5.85
C ALA A 49 -7.39 5.09 4.79
N HIS A 50 -7.01 4.04 4.03
CA HIS A 50 -7.75 3.48 2.90
C HIS A 50 -7.74 1.95 2.94
N SER A 51 -8.08 1.36 4.09
CA SER A 51 -8.02 -0.09 4.33
C SER A 51 -8.94 -0.89 3.40
N LEU A 52 -10.03 -0.25 2.98
CA LEU A 52 -11.04 -0.78 2.05
C LEU A 52 -10.63 -0.64 0.57
N GLU A 53 -9.55 0.07 0.25
CA GLU A 53 -9.05 0.18 -1.12
C GLU A 53 -7.99 -0.90 -1.37
N ALA A 54 -8.29 -1.91 -2.18
CA ALA A 54 -7.33 -2.97 -2.54
C ALA A 54 -6.03 -2.39 -3.13
N ALA A 55 -6.13 -1.28 -3.86
CA ALA A 55 -4.97 -0.62 -4.45
C ALA A 55 -3.97 -0.07 -3.41
N SER A 56 -4.40 0.17 -2.16
CA SER A 56 -3.49 0.57 -1.07
C SER A 56 -2.57 -0.58 -0.65
N TRP A 57 -3.13 -1.79 -0.55
CA TRP A 57 -2.42 -3.03 -0.27
C TRP A 57 -1.49 -3.41 -1.43
N VAL A 58 -1.99 -3.37 -2.67
CA VAL A 58 -1.19 -3.65 -3.87
C VAL A 58 0.01 -2.70 -3.97
N CYS A 59 -0.18 -1.40 -3.68
CA CYS A 59 0.93 -0.44 -3.69
C CYS A 59 2.02 -0.79 -2.66
N TRP A 60 1.66 -1.34 -1.51
CA TRP A 60 2.63 -1.77 -0.50
C TRP A 60 3.32 -3.08 -0.93
N MET A 61 2.56 -4.04 -1.47
CA MET A 61 3.13 -5.27 -2.02
C MET A 61 4.14 -4.97 -3.14
N ASP A 62 3.81 -4.05 -4.07
CA ASP A 62 4.72 -3.58 -5.12
C ASP A 62 6.01 -2.95 -4.57
N LEU A 63 5.91 -2.21 -3.47
CA LEU A 63 7.08 -1.62 -2.81
C LEU A 63 8.01 -2.72 -2.29
N GLU A 64 7.47 -3.72 -1.58
CA GLU A 64 8.28 -4.81 -1.03
C GLU A 64 8.85 -5.72 -2.14
N MET A 65 8.10 -5.93 -3.24
CA MET A 65 8.61 -6.64 -4.42
C MET A 65 9.79 -5.92 -5.07
N LYS A 66 9.73 -4.59 -5.20
CA LYS A 66 10.86 -3.76 -5.68
C LYS A 66 12.08 -3.81 -4.77
N LEU A 67 11.90 -4.17 -3.50
CA LEU A 67 12.96 -4.35 -2.51
C LEU A 67 13.46 -5.80 -2.43
N SER A 68 12.94 -6.69 -3.27
CA SER A 68 13.17 -8.14 -3.22
C SER A 68 12.77 -8.78 -1.89
N GLU A 69 11.84 -8.16 -1.16
CA GLU A 69 11.31 -8.58 0.15
C GLU A 69 10.00 -9.38 -0.03
N VAL A 70 10.08 -10.44 -0.84
CA VAL A 70 8.94 -11.25 -1.28
C VAL A 70 8.15 -11.84 -0.11
N ASN A 71 8.85 -12.32 0.92
CA ASN A 71 8.22 -12.86 2.12
C ASN A 71 7.34 -11.84 2.86
N ARG A 72 7.70 -10.54 2.80
CA ARG A 72 6.85 -9.47 3.34
C ARG A 72 5.67 -9.19 2.42
N ALA A 73 5.89 -9.14 1.12
CA ALA A 73 4.82 -8.94 0.14
C ALA A 73 3.73 -10.02 0.26
N ARG A 74 4.12 -11.30 0.44
CA ARG A 74 3.20 -12.42 0.68
C ARG A 74 2.38 -12.23 1.95
N LYS A 75 3.05 -11.91 3.08
CA LYS A 75 2.35 -11.66 4.36
C LYS A 75 1.35 -10.52 4.25
N LEU A 76 1.68 -9.46 3.52
CA LEU A 76 0.76 -8.35 3.27
C LEU A 76 -0.44 -8.79 2.43
N GLY A 77 -0.20 -9.59 1.39
CA GLY A 77 -1.25 -10.22 0.59
C GLY A 77 -2.19 -11.07 1.44
N GLU A 78 -1.67 -11.98 2.26
CA GLU A 78 -2.46 -12.82 3.17
C GLU A 78 -3.30 -11.99 4.16
N MET A 79 -2.75 -10.90 4.70
CA MET A 79 -3.50 -9.98 5.57
C MET A 79 -4.65 -9.30 4.82
N ALA A 80 -4.40 -8.83 3.60
CA ALA A 80 -5.40 -8.18 2.77
C ALA A 80 -6.53 -9.13 2.37
N ILE A 81 -6.21 -10.40 2.08
CA ILE A 81 -7.19 -11.45 1.78
C ILE A 81 -8.09 -11.74 2.98
N LYS A 82 -7.50 -11.91 4.17
CA LYS A 82 -8.28 -12.13 5.40
C LYS A 82 -9.27 -10.98 5.64
N LEU A 83 -8.81 -9.74 5.48
CA LEU A 83 -9.67 -8.57 5.63
C LEU A 83 -10.79 -8.56 4.57
N ALA A 84 -10.49 -8.95 3.32
CA ALA A 84 -11.49 -9.05 2.27
C ALA A 84 -12.55 -10.13 2.56
N ASP A 85 -12.13 -11.31 3.02
CA ASP A 85 -13.03 -12.41 3.40
C ASP A 85 -13.89 -12.05 4.62
N GLU A 86 -13.31 -11.38 5.63
CA GLU A 86 -14.04 -10.86 6.79
C GLU A 86 -15.10 -9.84 6.36
N SER A 87 -14.75 -8.92 5.45
CA SER A 87 -15.71 -7.94 4.91
C SER A 87 -16.82 -8.55 4.05
N ALA A 88 -16.62 -9.78 3.55
CA ALA A 88 -17.62 -10.51 2.76
C ALA A 88 -18.56 -11.39 3.61
N SER A 89 -18.18 -11.67 4.86
CA SER A 89 -18.85 -12.68 5.70
C SER A 89 -19.92 -12.12 6.62
N ASP A 90 -19.82 -10.83 7.00
CA ASP A 90 -20.77 -10.16 7.88
C ASP A 90 -21.46 -8.99 7.17
N GLU A 91 -22.65 -8.62 7.63
CA GLU A 91 -23.56 -7.54 7.19
C GLU A 91 -22.94 -6.11 7.26
N SER A 92 -21.65 -5.97 6.98
CA SER A 92 -20.90 -4.72 6.92
C SER A 92 -21.16 -4.05 5.56
N GLU A 93 -21.70 -2.83 5.58
CA GLU A 93 -21.93 -2.01 4.38
C GLU A 93 -20.62 -1.57 3.68
N GLU A 94 -19.48 -1.74 4.33
CA GLU A 94 -18.15 -1.37 3.84
C GLU A 94 -17.44 -2.53 3.15
N VAL A 95 -17.88 -2.84 1.93
CA VAL A 95 -17.22 -3.83 1.07
C VAL A 95 -15.91 -3.26 0.54
N MET A 96 -14.84 -4.05 0.64
CA MET A 96 -13.55 -3.70 0.02
C MET A 96 -13.73 -3.48 -1.48
N ASN A 97 -13.21 -2.37 -2.00
CA ASN A 97 -13.24 -2.06 -3.42
C ASN A 97 -12.22 -2.92 -4.17
N GLU A 98 -12.71 -3.72 -5.12
CA GLU A 98 -11.92 -4.55 -6.05
C GLU A 98 -10.98 -5.56 -5.37
N PRO A 99 -11.49 -6.48 -4.52
CA PRO A 99 -10.66 -7.43 -3.79
C PRO A 99 -9.88 -8.39 -4.72
N GLU A 100 -10.38 -8.64 -5.93
CA GLU A 100 -9.71 -9.47 -6.95
C GLU A 100 -8.30 -8.98 -7.30
N LEU A 101 -8.03 -7.68 -7.17
CA LEU A 101 -6.70 -7.12 -7.45
C LEU A 101 -5.64 -7.68 -6.51
N ILE A 102 -6.00 -7.95 -5.25
CA ILE A 102 -5.10 -8.53 -4.26
C ILE A 102 -4.73 -9.95 -4.68
N TRP A 103 -5.73 -10.78 -5.04
CA TRP A 103 -5.50 -12.16 -5.45
C TRP A 103 -4.67 -12.25 -6.73
N LYS A 104 -4.99 -11.43 -7.74
CA LYS A 104 -4.19 -11.33 -8.98
C LYS A 104 -2.74 -11.00 -8.63
N LYS A 105 -2.53 -10.02 -7.75
CA LYS A 105 -1.18 -9.63 -7.35
C LYS A 105 -0.44 -10.71 -6.57
N CYS A 106 -1.12 -11.44 -5.69
CA CYS A 106 -0.52 -12.59 -5.00
C CYS A 106 -0.08 -13.67 -5.99
N ILE A 107 -0.91 -13.98 -6.99
CA ILE A 107 -0.57 -14.95 -8.04
C ILE A 107 0.66 -14.48 -8.82
N ASP A 108 0.68 -13.22 -9.25
CA ASP A 108 1.85 -12.64 -9.96
C ASP A 108 3.13 -12.77 -9.13
N ILE A 109 3.04 -12.54 -7.81
CA ILE A 109 4.18 -12.68 -6.90
C ILE A 109 4.69 -14.13 -6.85
N GLU A 110 3.81 -15.13 -6.82
CA GLU A 110 4.24 -16.53 -6.81
C GLU A 110 4.85 -16.94 -8.16
N ILE A 111 4.30 -16.45 -9.28
CA ILE A 111 4.84 -16.72 -10.63
C ILE A 111 6.23 -16.10 -10.81
N ASP A 112 6.44 -14.87 -10.34
CA ASP A 112 7.74 -14.18 -10.44
C ASP A 112 8.85 -14.83 -9.57
N GLN A 113 8.52 -15.83 -8.74
CA GLN A 113 9.47 -16.56 -7.89
C GLN A 113 9.88 -17.95 -8.45
N GLU A 114 9.23 -18.44 -9.50
CA GLU A 114 9.64 -19.64 -10.26
C GLU A 114 10.69 -19.31 -11.34
#